data_AF-A0A2V8M7R0-F1
#
_entry.id   AF-A0A2V8M7R0-F1
#
_cell.length_a   1.000
_cell.length_b   1.000
_cell.length_c   1.000
_cell.angle_alpha   90.00
_cell.angle_beta   90.00
_cell.angle_gamma   90.00
#
_symmetry.space_group_name_H-M   'P 1'
#
loop_
_entity.id
_entity.type
_entity.pdbx_description
1 polymer ?
#
loop_
_entity_poly.entity_id
_entity_poly.type
_entity_poly.pdbx_seq_one_letter_code
_entity_poly.pdbx_strand_id
1 'polypeptide(L)'
;MPRMNVKSVFIGGLLAGLIINISETILNIPVLGAQSEAAMKALNLPPVGTGPIVVFIIGGFVLGLILVWLYAAIRPRFGPGPET
;
A
#
# COMPACT_ATOMS: atom_id res chain seq x y z
N MET A 1 -18.25 20.74 -15.28
CA MET A 1 -17.25 19.69 -15.06
C MET A 1 -16.82 19.74 -13.61
N PRO A 2 -17.21 18.80 -12.74
CA PRO A 2 -16.68 18.75 -11.39
C PRO A 2 -15.16 18.59 -11.52
N ARG A 3 -14.41 19.64 -11.15
CA ARG A 3 -12.94 19.60 -11.17
C ARG A 3 -12.54 18.49 -10.21
N MET A 4 -11.98 17.40 -10.74
CA MET A 4 -11.36 16.38 -9.91
C MET A 4 -10.39 17.09 -8.96
N ASN A 5 -10.64 17.01 -7.65
CA ASN A 5 -9.75 17.59 -6.66
C ASN A 5 -8.50 16.73 -6.60
N VAL A 6 -7.59 16.94 -7.56
CA VAL A 6 -6.30 16.23 -7.67
C VAL A 6 -5.54 16.29 -6.35
N LYS A 7 -5.66 17.41 -5.61
CA LYS A 7 -5.12 17.57 -4.25
C LYS A 7 -5.68 16.55 -3.26
N SER A 8 -7.00 16.31 -3.26
CA SER A 8 -7.64 15.33 -2.38
C SER A 8 -7.27 13.89 -2.74
N VAL A 9 -7.11 13.60 -4.04
CA VAL A 9 -6.62 12.28 -4.51
C VAL A 9 -5.18 12.05 -4.06
N PHE A 10 -4.33 13.07 -4.14
CA PHE A 10 -2.94 12.97 -3.75
C PHE A 10 -2.79 12.78 -2.23
N ILE A 11 -3.53 13.55 -1.43
CA ILE A 11 -3.54 13.42 0.03
C ILE A 11 -4.14 12.08 0.47
N GLY A 12 -5.25 11.67 -0.13
CA GLY A 12 -5.88 10.37 0.15
C GLY A 12 -4.98 9.21 -0.25
N GLY A 13 -4.32 9.29 -1.42
CA GLY A 13 -3.38 8.28 -1.90
C GLY A 13 -2.15 8.14 -1.01
N LEU A 14 -1.61 9.25 -0.50
CA LEU A 14 -0.50 9.23 0.45
C LEU A 14 -0.92 8.62 1.80
N LEU A 15 -2.11 8.95 2.31
CA LEU A 15 -2.68 8.34 3.52
C LEU A 15 -2.92 6.83 3.33
N ALA A 16 -3.48 6.42 2.19
CA ALA A 16 -3.69 5.01 1.87
C ALA A 16 -2.35 4.26 1.75
N GLY A 17 -1.36 4.85 1.07
CA GLY A 17 -0.01 4.31 0.97
C GLY A 17 0.66 4.15 2.33
N LEU A 18 0.47 5.11 3.24
CA LEU A 18 0.95 5.04 4.62
C LEU A 18 0.30 3.88 5.39
N ILE A 19 -1.02 3.71 5.28
CA ILE A 19 -1.74 2.61 5.94
C ILE A 19 -1.27 1.25 5.43
N ILE A 20 -1.06 1.11 4.12
CA ILE A 20 -0.54 -0.12 3.50
C ILE A 20 0.86 -0.43 4.04
N ASN A 21 1.74 0.56 4.08
CA ASN A 21 3.10 0.42 4.61
C ASN A 21 3.13 0.00 6.09
N ILE A 22 2.28 0.61 6.92
CA ILE A 22 2.16 0.23 8.34
C ILE A 22 1.65 -1.21 8.45
N SER A 23 0.64 -1.58 7.66
CA SER A 23 0.06 -2.93 7.64
C SER A 23 1.10 -3.98 7.20
N GLU A 24 1.88 -3.69 6.16
CA GLU A 24 2.98 -4.56 5.71
C GLU A 24 4.10 -4.68 6.73
N THR A 25 4.42 -3.60 7.45
CA THR A 25 5.42 -3.62 8.51
C THR A 25 4.98 -4.53 9.66
N ILE A 26 3.71 -4.44 10.06
CA ILE A 26 3.12 -5.32 11.09
C ILE A 26 3.01 -6.76 10.58
N LEU A 27 2.70 -6.99 9.31
CA LEU A 27 2.68 -8.35 8.77
C LEU A 27 4.09 -8.96 8.69
N ASN A 28 5.08 -8.22 8.20
CA ASN A 28 6.42 -8.76 7.97
C ASN A 28 7.27 -8.85 9.23
N ILE A 29 7.08 -7.99 10.23
CA ILE A 29 7.92 -8.01 11.44
C ILE A 29 7.36 -9.01 12.47
N PRO A 30 6.21 -8.76 13.14
CA PRO A 30 5.73 -9.67 14.18
C PRO A 30 5.02 -10.93 13.68
N VAL A 31 4.39 -10.94 12.48
CA VAL A 31 3.58 -12.10 12.04
C VAL A 31 4.40 -13.08 11.19
N LEU A 32 5.08 -12.56 10.16
CA LEU A 32 5.82 -13.37 9.19
C LEU A 32 7.33 -13.33 9.42
N GLY A 33 7.86 -12.49 10.31
CA GLY A 33 9.30 -12.32 10.48
C GLY A 33 10.02 -13.63 10.79
N ALA A 34 9.53 -14.36 11.80
CA ALA A 34 10.11 -15.66 12.19
C ALA A 34 9.98 -16.73 11.09
N GLN A 35 8.87 -16.75 10.35
CA GLN A 35 8.65 -17.70 9.25
C GLN A 35 9.53 -17.37 8.03
N SER A 36 9.69 -16.08 7.75
CA SER A 36 10.54 -15.57 6.67
C SER A 36 12.01 -15.85 6.97
N GLU A 37 12.48 -15.61 8.19
CA GLU A 37 13.84 -15.98 8.61
C GLU A 37 14.08 -17.49 8.53
N ALA A 38 13.11 -18.31 8.94
CA ALA A 38 13.20 -19.76 8.84
C ALA A 38 13.26 -20.24 7.37
N ALA A 39 12.45 -19.65 6.49
CA ALA A 39 12.46 -19.95 5.06
C ALA A 39 13.79 -19.52 4.39
N MET A 40 14.30 -18.34 4.73
CA MET A 40 15.57 -17.83 4.21
C MET A 40 16.75 -18.69 4.67
N LYS A 41 16.75 -19.13 5.94
CA LYS A 41 17.73 -20.10 6.45
C LYS A 41 17.63 -21.45 5.74
N ALA A 42 16.43 -21.97 5.53
CA ALA A 42 16.23 -23.22 4.80
C ALA A 42 16.75 -23.16 3.36
N LEU A 43 16.69 -21.97 2.74
CA LEU A 43 17.16 -21.72 1.38
C LEU A 43 18.62 -21.25 1.30
N ASN A 44 19.36 -21.17 2.41
CA ASN A 44 20.72 -20.61 2.48
C ASN A 44 20.84 -19.19 1.88
N LEU A 45 19.76 -18.40 1.95
CA LEU A 45 19.72 -17.04 1.43
C LEU A 45 20.07 -16.03 2.54
N PRO A 46 20.79 -14.94 2.22
CA PRO A 46 21.09 -13.88 3.18
C PRO A 46 19.78 -13.21 3.63
N PRO A 47 19.64 -12.79 4.90
CA PRO A 47 18.42 -12.17 5.42
C PRO A 47 17.96 -11.02 4.52
N VAL A 48 16.63 -10.84 4.43
CA VAL A 48 16.02 -9.81 3.58
C VAL A 48 16.63 -8.45 3.92
N GLY A 49 17.44 -7.93 3.00
CA GLY A 49 18.15 -6.67 3.21
C GLY A 49 17.23 -5.45 3.11
N THR A 50 17.79 -4.28 3.39
CA THR A 50 17.09 -2.98 3.28
C THR A 50 16.63 -2.64 1.87
N GLY A 51 17.28 -3.17 0.83
CA GLY A 51 16.93 -2.91 -0.59
C GLY A 51 15.50 -3.35 -0.95
N PRO A 52 15.14 -4.64 -0.78
CA PRO A 52 13.78 -5.13 -1.00
C PRO A 52 12.73 -4.36 -0.18
N ILE A 53 13.04 -4.03 1.08
CA ILE A 53 12.13 -3.28 1.97
C ILE A 53 11.78 -1.92 1.37
N VAL A 54 12.75 -1.19 0.82
CA VAL A 54 12.49 0.10 0.16
C VAL A 54 11.60 -0.07 -1.07
N VAL A 55 11.77 -1.14 -1.85
CA VAL A 55 10.92 -1.44 -3.00
C VAL A 55 9.47 -1.73 -2.58
N PHE A 56 9.28 -2.51 -1.51
CA PHE A 56 7.95 -2.76 -0.94
C PHE A 56 7.30 -1.46 -0.46
N ILE A 57 8.07 -0.59 0.22
CA ILE A 57 7.56 0.69 0.70
C ILE A 57 7.04 1.56 -0.45
N ILE A 58 7.87 1.73 -1.49
CA ILE A 58 7.51 2.49 -2.70
C ILE A 58 6.32 1.84 -3.40
N GLY A 59 6.31 0.51 -3.53
CA GLY A 59 5.22 -0.25 -4.11
C GLY A 59 3.89 -0.05 -3.36
N GLY A 60 3.92 -0.04 -2.03
CA GLY A 60 2.76 0.22 -1.18
C GLY A 60 2.20 1.63 -1.38
N PHE A 61 3.07 2.65 -1.54
CA PHE A 61 2.65 4.00 -1.87
C PHE A 61 2.04 4.10 -3.28
N VAL A 62 2.64 3.45 -4.27
CA VAL A 62 2.11 3.40 -5.63
C VAL A 62 0.74 2.74 -5.66
N LEU A 63 0.57 1.60 -4.97
CA LEU A 63 -0.71 0.92 -4.82
C LEU A 63 -1.76 1.80 -4.12
N GLY A 64 -1.39 2.45 -3.02
CA GLY A 64 -2.27 3.38 -2.31
C GLY A 64 -2.74 4.54 -3.18
N LEU A 65 -1.83 5.11 -3.98
CA LEU A 65 -2.16 6.17 -4.93
C LEU A 65 -3.07 5.68 -6.05
N ILE A 66 -2.79 4.50 -6.63
CA ILE A 66 -3.63 3.89 -7.68
C ILE A 66 -5.03 3.60 -7.13
N LEU A 67 -5.14 3.06 -5.92
CA LEU A 67 -6.42 2.72 -5.30
C LEU A 67 -7.31 3.95 -5.11
N VAL A 68 -6.73 5.03 -4.57
CA VAL A 68 -7.46 6.28 -4.32
C VAL A 68 -7.75 7.02 -5.62
N TRP A 69 -6.82 6.99 -6.59
CA TRP A 69 -7.06 7.52 -7.93
C TRP A 69 -8.20 6.78 -8.63
N LEU A 70 -8.20 5.45 -8.57
CA LEU A 70 -9.24 4.61 -9.14
C LEU A 70 -10.60 4.91 -8.49
N TYR A 71 -10.66 5.00 -7.16
CA TYR A 71 -11.88 5.40 -6.45
C TYR A 71 -12.37 6.79 -6.90
N ALA A 72 -11.48 7.77 -6.96
CA ALA A 72 -11.82 9.13 -7.38
C ALA A 72 -12.25 9.21 -8.85
N ALA A 73 -11.70 8.38 -9.73
CA ALA A 73 -12.05 8.29 -11.14
C ALA A 73 -13.41 7.60 -11.36
N ILE A 74 -13.75 6.61 -10.53
CA ILE A 74 -15.02 5.86 -10.57
C ILE A 74 -16.16 6.66 -9.95
N ARG A 75 -15.91 7.39 -8.85
CA ARG A 75 -16.92 8.19 -8.11
C ARG A 75 -17.84 9.07 -8.98
N PRO A 76 -17.36 9.86 -9.97
CA PRO A 76 -18.24 10.69 -10.80
C PRO A 76 -19.11 9.89 -11.78
N ARG A 77 -18.76 8.63 -12.09
CA ARG A 77 -19.53 7.78 -13.03
C ARG A 77 -20.54 6.86 -12.33
N PHE A 78 -20.20 6.35 -11.15
CA PHE A 78 -21.00 5.35 -10.45
C PHE A 78 -21.78 5.91 -9.25
N GLY A 79 -21.63 7.21 -8.96
CA GLY A 79 -22.20 7.82 -7.75
C GLY A 79 -21.45 7.38 -6.48
N PRO A 80 -21.70 8.03 -5.34
CA PRO A 80 -21.01 7.75 -4.07
C PRO A 80 -21.33 6.39 -3.43
N GLY A 81 -22.18 5.55 -4.05
CA GLY A 81 -22.77 4.36 -3.41
C GLY A 81 -23.97 4.73 -2.52
N PRO A 82 -24.69 3.75 -1.96
CA PRO A 82 -25.80 4.01 -1.05
C PRO A 82 -25.31 4.79 0.17
N GLU A 83 -25.94 5.93 0.45
CA GLU A 83 -25.79 6.62 1.74
C GLU A 83 -26.58 5.79 2.76
N THR A 84 -25.90 4.88 3.45
CA THR A 84 -26.41 4.27 4.69
C THR A 84 -26.12 5.18 5.86
#